data_AF-A0A1H7BNM1-F1
#
_entry.id   AF-A0A1H7BNM1-F1
#
_cell.length_a   1.000
_cell.length_b   1.000
_cell.length_c   1.000
_cell.angle_alpha   90.00
_cell.angle_beta   90.00
_cell.angle_gamma   90.00
#
_symmetry.space_group_name_H-M   'P 1'
#
loop_
_entity.id
_entity.type
_entity.pdbx_description
1 polymer ?
#
loop_
_entity_poly.entity_id
_entity_poly.type
_entity_poly.pdbx_seq_one_letter_code
_entity_poly.pdbx_strand_id
1 'polypeptide(L)'
;MTEIKFMTEADGREFQMAHPKAARVIRDIEVWANRNEFDTVTFWRDPEDEHKLWVQLGEERLNYWIHDSTFTEGKHETVEMQMDYARGAQRRSAAGFGKFDK
;
A
#
# COMPACT_ATOMS: atom_id res chain seq x y z
N MET A 1 7.14 12.08 9.94
CA MET A 1 5.79 12.09 9.35
C MET A 1 5.89 11.23 8.12
N THR A 2 5.26 10.05 8.14
CA THR A 2 5.29 9.13 7.01
C THR A 2 4.58 9.73 5.80
N GLU A 3 5.18 9.60 4.62
CA GLU A 3 4.57 10.00 3.36
C GLU A 3 3.75 8.85 2.76
N ILE A 4 2.46 9.09 2.49
CA ILE A 4 1.57 8.11 1.85
C ILE A 4 1.30 8.55 0.41
N LYS A 5 1.70 7.74 -0.56
CA LYS A 5 1.56 8.04 -1.99
C LYS A 5 0.67 7.03 -2.70
N PHE A 6 -0.07 7.51 -3.70
CA PHE A 6 -0.80 6.67 -4.63
C PHE A 6 -0.29 6.99 -6.04
N MET A 7 0.29 6.00 -6.70
CA MET A 7 0.99 6.15 -7.97
C MET A 7 0.36 5.24 -9.01
N THR A 8 0.31 5.67 -10.26
CA THR A 8 -0.09 4.79 -11.36
C THR A 8 1.16 4.11 -11.93
N GLU A 9 1.15 2.79 -12.07
CA GLU A 9 2.32 2.04 -12.56
C GLU A 9 2.64 2.33 -14.03
N ALA A 10 1.61 2.60 -14.85
CA ALA A 10 1.78 2.89 -16.27
C ALA A 10 2.65 4.12 -16.56
N ASP A 11 2.52 5.18 -15.76
CA ASP A 11 3.12 6.49 -16.04
C ASP A 11 3.88 7.09 -14.85
N GLY A 12 3.88 6.42 -13.71
CA GLY A 12 4.51 6.89 -12.48
C GLY A 12 3.90 8.18 -11.96
N ARG A 13 2.66 8.52 -12.33
CA ARG A 13 2.02 9.74 -11.85
C ARG A 13 1.30 9.49 -10.54
N GLU A 14 1.42 10.48 -9.65
CA GLU A 14 0.64 10.50 -8.43
C GLU A 14 -0.82 10.78 -8.75
N PHE A 15 -1.73 10.04 -8.11
CA PHE A 15 -3.15 10.29 -8.15
C PHE A 15 -3.69 10.43 -6.72
N GLN A 16 -4.82 11.09 -6.57
CA GLN A 16 -5.50 11.17 -5.28
C GLN A 16 -6.64 10.18 -5.22
N MET A 17 -6.77 9.50 -4.09
CA MET A 17 -7.93 8.65 -3.82
C MET A 17 -9.16 9.54 -3.59
N ALA A 18 -9.98 9.72 -4.64
CA ALA A 18 -11.15 10.59 -4.62
C ALA A 18 -12.35 9.91 -3.93
N HIS A 19 -12.24 9.60 -2.63
CA HIS A 19 -13.35 9.07 -1.85
C HIS A 19 -13.42 9.69 -0.44
N PRO A 20 -14.60 10.13 0.05
CA PRO A 20 -14.71 10.81 1.35
C PRO A 20 -14.20 9.99 2.54
N LYS A 21 -14.32 8.66 2.48
CA LYS A 21 -13.83 7.75 3.52
C LYS A 21 -12.33 7.43 3.39
N ALA A 22 -11.72 7.67 2.23
CA ALA A 22 -10.30 7.38 2.01
C ALA A 22 -9.40 8.24 2.90
N ALA A 23 -9.77 9.49 3.17
CA ALA A 23 -9.01 10.37 4.07
C ALA A 23 -8.82 9.76 5.47
N ARG A 24 -9.84 9.08 6.00
CA ARG A 24 -9.73 8.37 7.29
C ARG A 24 -8.77 7.18 7.17
N VAL A 25 -8.95 6.36 6.13
CA VAL A 25 -8.12 5.17 5.92
C VAL A 25 -6.65 5.54 5.72
N ILE A 26 -6.36 6.60 4.95
CA ILE A 26 -5.01 7.13 4.76
C ILE A 26 -4.38 7.53 6.10
N ARG A 27 -5.15 8.17 6.98
CA ARG A 27 -4.68 8.52 8.32
C ARG A 27 -4.39 7.30 9.18
N ASP A 28 -5.22 6.26 9.08
CA ASP A 28 -4.99 5.00 9.80
C ASP A 28 -3.69 4.32 9.31
N ILE A 29 -3.44 4.35 8.00
CA ILE A 29 -2.19 3.84 7.40
C ILE A 29 -1.00 4.68 7.83
N GLU A 30 -1.13 6.02 7.88
CA GLU A 30 -0.08 6.91 8.36
C GLU A 30 0.28 6.58 9.82
N VAL A 31 -0.71 6.40 10.70
CA VAL A 31 -0.48 6.00 12.10
C VAL A 31 0.20 4.65 12.18
N TRP A 32 -0.29 3.66 11.43
CA TRP A 32 0.33 2.33 11.37
C TRP A 32 1.79 2.41 10.90
N ALA A 33 2.06 3.20 9.85
CA ALA A 33 3.38 3.30 9.26
C ALA A 33 4.37 4.02 10.20
N ASN A 34 3.95 5.09 10.87
CA ASN A 34 4.78 5.73 11.90
C ASN A 34 5.08 4.78 13.06
N ARG A 35 4.12 3.95 13.49
CA ARG A 35 4.33 2.94 14.57
C ARG A 35 5.30 1.83 14.15
N ASN A 36 5.44 1.58 12.85
CA ASN A 36 6.30 0.55 12.28
C ASN A 36 7.56 1.13 11.63
N GLU A 37 7.86 2.41 11.85
CA GLU A 37 9.09 3.08 11.42
C GLU A 37 9.28 3.11 9.89
N PHE A 38 8.17 3.21 9.14
CA PHE A 38 8.23 3.44 7.69
C PHE A 38 8.19 4.94 7.37
N ASP A 39 9.17 5.41 6.60
CA ASP A 39 9.21 6.79 6.11
C ASP A 39 8.24 7.02 4.94
N THR A 40 8.01 6.00 4.12
CA THR A 40 7.14 6.08 2.94
C THR A 40 6.33 4.81 2.75
N VAL A 41 5.06 4.96 2.39
CA VAL A 41 4.20 3.88 1.90
C VAL A 41 3.63 4.31 0.55
N THR A 42 3.88 3.52 -0.48
CA THR A 42 3.38 3.81 -1.83
C THR A 42 2.45 2.70 -2.30
N PHE A 43 1.29 3.10 -2.82
CA PHE A 43 0.31 2.22 -3.44
C PHE A 43 0.33 2.42 -4.95
N TRP A 44 0.73 1.39 -5.70
CA TRP A 44 0.84 1.44 -7.16
C TRP A 44 -0.39 0.81 -7.80
N ARG A 45 -1.19 1.62 -8.49
CA ARG A 45 -2.31 1.14 -9.30
C ARG A 45 -1.80 0.37 -10.50
N ASP A 46 -2.28 -0.86 -10.59
CA ASP A 46 -2.03 -1.77 -11.71
C ASP A 46 -2.70 -1.22 -12.99
N PRO A 47 -2.00 -1.24 -14.14
CA PRO A 47 -2.55 -0.69 -15.39
C PRO A 47 -3.65 -1.57 -16.01
N GLU A 48 -3.68 -2.86 -15.66
CA GLU A 48 -4.66 -3.82 -16.17
C GLU A 48 -5.86 -3.96 -15.23
N ASP A 49 -5.70 -3.60 -13.95
CA ASP A 49 -6.75 -3.65 -12.92
C ASP A 49 -6.70 -2.42 -11.99
N GLU A 50 -7.61 -1.47 -12.22
CA GLU A 50 -7.65 -0.21 -11.44
C GLU A 50 -7.97 -0.40 -9.95
N HIS A 51 -8.54 -1.55 -9.59
CA HIS A 51 -8.86 -1.89 -8.20
C HIS A 51 -7.67 -2.50 -7.47
N LYS A 52 -6.62 -2.90 -8.18
CA LYS A 52 -5.45 -3.54 -7.61
C LYS A 52 -4.35 -2.53 -7.34
N LEU A 53 -4.02 -2.37 -6.05
CA LEU A 53 -2.98 -1.45 -5.58
C LEU A 53 -1.82 -2.25 -4.99
N TRP A 54 -0.72 -2.38 -5.73
CA TRP A 54 0.51 -2.99 -5.24
C TRP A 54 1.12 -2.15 -4.12
N VAL A 55 1.63 -2.81 -3.08
CA VAL A 55 2.16 -2.12 -1.90
C VAL A 55 3.67 -2.01 -1.99
N GLN A 56 4.20 -0.83 -1.69
CA GLN A 56 5.61 -0.59 -1.44
C GLN A 56 5.78 0.01 -0.05
N LEU A 57 6.69 -0.57 0.74
CA LEU A 57 7.03 -0.12 2.09
C LEU A 57 8.48 0.36 2.09
N GLY A 58 8.70 1.66 2.30
CA GLY A 58 9.99 2.30 2.11
C GLY A 58 10.48 2.12 0.66
N GLU A 59 11.64 1.52 0.50
CA GLU A 59 12.26 1.25 -0.81
C GLU A 59 11.81 -0.08 -1.43
N GLU A 60 11.06 -0.91 -0.70
CA GLU A 60 10.78 -2.28 -1.11
C GLU A 60 9.38 -2.42 -1.70
N ARG A 61 9.31 -2.70 -3.01
CA ARG A 61 8.06 -3.03 -3.69
C ARG A 61 7.71 -4.50 -3.46
N LEU A 62 6.52 -4.73 -2.90
CA LEU A 62 6.07 -6.05 -2.47
C LEU A 62 5.30 -6.75 -3.58
N ASN A 63 5.41 -8.07 -3.66
CA ASN A 63 4.44 -8.92 -4.36
C ASN A 63 3.17 -9.10 -3.50
N TYR A 64 2.61 -7.99 -3.06
CA TYR A 64 1.39 -7.90 -2.25
C TYR A 64 0.57 -6.73 -2.77
N TRP A 65 -0.73 -6.93 -2.94
CA TRP A 65 -1.64 -5.90 -3.41
C TRP A 65 -2.86 -5.82 -2.49
N ILE A 66 -3.46 -4.65 -2.46
CA ILE A 66 -4.69 -4.35 -1.71
C ILE A 66 -5.74 -3.89 -2.70
N HIS A 67 -6.97 -4.35 -2.53
CA HIS A 67 -8.09 -3.89 -3.33
C HIS A 67 -8.49 -2.45 -2.94
N ASP A 68 -8.79 -1.58 -3.90
CA ASP A 68 -9.16 -0.17 -3.70
C ASP A 68 -10.34 0.01 -2.73
N SER A 69 -11.29 -0.92 -2.74
CA SER A 69 -12.41 -1.00 -1.79
C SER A 69 -11.98 -1.00 -0.33
N THR A 70 -10.77 -1.46 -0.02
CA THR A 70 -10.20 -1.36 1.34
C THR A 70 -10.06 0.10 1.79
N PHE A 71 -9.84 1.01 0.85
CA PHE A 71 -9.69 2.45 1.09
C PHE A 71 -11.02 3.20 1.04
N THR A 72 -12.04 2.66 0.37
CA THR A 72 -13.35 3.31 0.25
C THR A 72 -14.40 2.77 1.23
N GLU A 73 -14.31 1.49 1.60
CA GLU A 73 -15.30 0.76 2.41
C GLU A 73 -14.72 0.08 3.65
N GLY A 74 -13.40 -0.10 3.72
CA GLY A 74 -12.72 -0.83 4.78
C GLY A 74 -12.96 -0.26 6.18
N LYS A 75 -13.17 -1.15 7.15
CA LYS A 75 -13.10 -0.81 8.57
C LYS A 75 -11.63 -0.64 8.97
N HIS A 76 -11.38 0.19 9.99
CA HIS A 76 -10.05 0.41 10.57
C HIS A 76 -9.26 -0.90 10.79
N GLU A 77 -9.88 -1.88 11.44
CA GLU A 77 -9.28 -3.20 11.71
C GLU A 77 -8.87 -3.94 10.42
N THR A 78 -9.65 -3.80 9.35
CA THR A 78 -9.33 -4.42 8.06
C THR A 78 -8.10 -3.78 7.43
N VAL A 79 -7.99 -2.45 7.51
CA VAL A 79 -6.85 -1.70 6.97
C VAL A 79 -5.57 -2.09 7.70
N GLU A 80 -5.56 -2.03 9.04
CA GLU A 80 -4.37 -2.40 9.82
C GLU A 80 -3.93 -3.84 9.56
N MET A 81 -4.90 -4.78 9.50
CA MET A 81 -4.61 -6.18 9.19
C MET A 81 -3.98 -6.34 7.80
N GLN A 82 -4.47 -5.65 6.78
CA GLN A 82 -3.88 -5.68 5.42
C GLN A 82 -2.45 -5.13 5.42
N MET A 83 -2.19 -4.05 6.17
CA MET A 83 -0.85 -3.49 6.29
C MET A 83 0.10 -4.42 7.05
N ASP A 84 -0.38 -5.11 8.09
CA ASP A 84 0.40 -6.13 8.79
C ASP A 84 0.74 -7.33 7.90
N TYR A 85 -0.18 -7.75 7.04
CA TYR A 85 0.12 -8.77 6.01
C TYR A 85 1.18 -8.28 5.02
N ALA A 86 1.11 -7.02 4.57
CA ALA A 86 2.12 -6.41 3.71
C ALA A 86 3.50 -6.37 4.38
N ARG A 87 3.59 -5.93 5.64
CA ARG A 87 4.83 -5.98 6.43
C ARG A 87 5.36 -7.40 6.59
N GLY A 88 4.47 -8.37 6.79
CA GLY A 88 4.83 -9.78 6.79
C GLY A 88 5.40 -10.24 5.45
N ALA A 89 4.85 -9.78 4.33
CA ALA A 89 5.35 -10.08 2.98
C ALA A 89 6.73 -9.45 2.74
N GLN A 90 6.95 -8.21 3.20
CA GLN A 90 8.26 -7.55 3.16
C GLN A 90 9.34 -8.39 3.86
N ARG A 91 9.08 -8.81 5.10
CA ARG A 91 10.01 -9.67 5.85
C ARG A 91 10.33 -10.99 5.13
N ARG A 92 9.35 -11.54 4.39
CA ARG A 92 9.54 -12.76 3.59
C ARG A 92 10.28 -12.49 2.27
N SER A 93 10.09 -11.33 1.66
CA SER A 93 10.76 -10.95 0.42
C SER A 93 12.24 -10.62 0.68
N ALA A 94 12.53 -9.84 1.73
CA ALA A 94 13.88 -9.60 2.24
C ALA A 94 14.63 -10.90 2.62
N ALA A 95 13.93 -11.98 2.95
CA ALA A 95 14.49 -13.30 3.23
C ALA A 95 14.85 -14.12 1.96
N GLY A 96 14.69 -13.58 0.75
CA GLY A 96 15.22 -14.17 -0.48
C GLY A 96 14.21 -14.83 -1.44
N PHE A 97 12.91 -14.64 -1.27
CA PHE A 97 11.90 -15.04 -2.28
C PHE A 97 11.65 -13.95 -3.35
N GLY A 98 12.70 -13.22 -3.70
CA GLY A 98 12.68 -12.26 -4.80
C GLY A 98 12.78 -12.97 -6.15
N LYS A 99 11.66 -13.50 -6.66
CA LYS A 99 11.50 -13.76 -8.10
C LYS A 99 10.03 -13.74 -8.47
N PHE A 100 9.55 -12.56 -8.86
CA PHE A 100 8.58 -12.44 -9.93
C PHE A 100 8.98 -11.23 -10.77
N ASP A 101 9.98 -11.46 -11.62
CA ASP A 101 10.20 -10.68 -12.83
C ASP A 101 10.49 -11.70 -13.93
N LYS A 102 9.43 -12.12 -14.64
CA LYS A 102 9.27 -11.97 -16.10
C LYS A 102 8.01 -12.70 -16.59
#